data_AF-A0A261BR35-F1
#
_entry.id   AF-A0A261BR35-F1
#
_cell.length_a   1.000
_cell.length_b   1.000
_cell.length_c   1.000
_cell.angle_alpha   90.00
_cell.angle_beta   90.00
_cell.angle_gamma   90.00
#
_symmetry.space_group_name_H-M   'P 1'
#
loop_
_entity.id
_entity.type
_entity.pdbx_description
1 polymer ?
#
loop_
_entity_poly.entity_id
_entity_poly.type
_entity_poly.pdbx_seq_one_letter_code
_entity_poly.pdbx_strand_id
1 'polypeptide(L)'
;MGVAIATRPIGEISTRRRHTELHWVHCVEGARRNRRVEIPIRILFDVGGQRSERKKWIHCFEDVTAIIFCVAMSEYDQVLHEDETTNRMHESLKLFDSICNNKWFTDTSIILFLNKKDLFEEKIKKSPLTICFPEYS
;
A
#
# COMPACT_ATOMS: atom_id res chain seq x y z
N MET A 1 2.67 1.89 9.36
CA MET A 1 3.39 0.98 8.44
C MET A 1 2.53 0.72 7.22
N GLY A 2 3.15 0.69 6.04
CA GLY A 2 2.41 0.60 4.79
C GLY A 2 1.81 -0.77 4.54
N VAL A 3 0.57 -0.78 4.04
CA VAL A 3 -0.16 -1.98 3.65
C VAL A 3 0.04 -2.16 2.15
N ALA A 4 0.49 -3.34 1.75
CA ALA A 4 0.48 -3.74 0.35
C ALA A 4 -0.85 -4.48 0.07
N ILE A 5 -1.48 -4.15 -1.04
CA ILE A 5 -2.68 -4.82 -1.52
C ILE A 5 -2.39 -5.36 -2.91
N ALA A 6 -2.50 -6.68 -3.07
CA ALA A 6 -2.33 -7.32 -4.37
C ALA A 6 -3.68 -7.38 -5.11
N THR A 7 -3.67 -7.04 -6.40
CA THR A 7 -4.86 -7.14 -7.25
C THR A 7 -4.70 -8.25 -8.30
N ARG A 8 -5.70 -9.15 -8.38
CA ARG A 8 -5.77 -10.17 -9.44
C ARG A 8 -7.08 -10.03 -10.24
N PRO A 9 -7.07 -10.28 -11.56
CA PRO A 9 -8.29 -10.33 -12.35
C PRO A 9 -9.13 -11.54 -11.92
N ILE A 10 -10.45 -11.36 -11.85
CA ILE A 10 -11.36 -12.49 -11.68
C ILE A 10 -11.41 -13.26 -13.01
N GLY A 11 -10.74 -14.41 -13.08
CA GLY A 11 -11.06 -15.43 -14.08
C GLY A 11 -12.47 -15.99 -13.82
N GLU A 12 -13.16 -16.48 -14.87
CA GLU A 12 -14.49 -17.07 -14.76
C GLU A 12 -14.61 -17.98 -13.52
N ILE A 13 -15.52 -17.62 -12.62
CA ILE A 13 -15.63 -18.21 -11.29
C ILE A 13 -16.05 -19.68 -11.41
N SER A 14 -15.15 -20.61 -11.12
CA SER A 14 -15.51 -21.89 -10.50
C SER A 14 -15.54 -21.68 -8.99
N THR A 15 -16.74 -21.67 -8.43
CA THR A 15 -17.02 -21.39 -7.02
C THR A 15 -16.28 -22.37 -6.10
N ARG A 16 -15.19 -21.93 -5.47
CA ARG A 16 -14.68 -22.57 -4.24
C ARG A 16 -14.29 -21.49 -3.23
N ARG A 17 -15.27 -21.13 -2.40
CA ARG A 17 -15.15 -20.14 -1.31
C ARG A 17 -13.94 -20.46 -0.41
N ARG A 18 -13.01 -19.50 -0.27
CA ARG A 18 -12.08 -19.43 0.87
C ARG A 18 -12.24 -18.08 1.57
N HIS A 19 -12.08 -18.11 2.89
CA HIS A 19 -12.71 -17.23 3.88
C HIS A 19 -12.04 -15.84 4.05
N THR A 20 -11.40 -15.28 3.01
CA THR A 20 -10.61 -14.03 3.11
C THR A 20 -10.84 -13.02 1.97
N GLU A 21 -11.91 -13.16 1.19
CA GLU A 21 -12.21 -12.24 0.08
C GLU A 21 -12.95 -10.98 0.56
N LEU A 22 -12.27 -9.84 0.52
CA LEU A 22 -12.92 -8.52 0.64
C LEU A 22 -13.18 -7.98 -0.78
N HIS A 23 -14.45 -7.95 -1.17
CA HIS A 23 -14.90 -7.24 -2.37
C HIS A 23 -15.04 -5.74 -2.05
N TRP A 24 -14.14 -4.90 -2.55
CA TRP A 24 -14.30 -3.44 -2.52
C TRP A 24 -14.53 -2.92 -3.93
N VAL A 25 -15.74 -2.41 -4.17
CA VAL A 25 -16.07 -1.54 -5.31
C VAL A 25 -16.49 -0.20 -4.72
N HIS A 26 -15.61 0.81 -4.82
CA HIS A 26 -15.87 2.25 -5.01
C HIS A 26 -14.70 3.07 -4.47
N CYS A 27 -13.91 3.68 -5.36
CA CYS A 27 -13.35 5.03 -5.15
C CYS A 27 -12.74 5.55 -6.45
N VAL A 28 -13.49 6.37 -7.21
CA VAL A 28 -12.94 7.49 -8.00
C VAL A 28 -14.03 8.56 -8.08
N GLU A 29 -13.95 9.61 -7.28
CA GLU A 29 -14.68 10.85 -7.54
C GLU A 29 -13.94 11.68 -8.59
N GLY A 30 -14.66 12.06 -9.65
CA GLY A 30 -14.39 13.32 -10.36
C GLY A 30 -13.47 13.30 -11.59
N ALA A 31 -13.81 12.59 -12.68
CA ALA A 31 -13.31 12.94 -14.01
C ALA A 31 -14.25 12.54 -15.17
N ARG A 32 -14.96 13.55 -15.70
CA ARG A 32 -15.48 13.77 -17.08
C ARG A 32 -16.17 12.61 -17.85
N ARG A 33 -17.48 12.82 -18.07
CA ARG A 33 -18.37 12.41 -19.20
C ARG A 33 -17.90 11.29 -20.16
N ASN A 34 -18.72 10.23 -20.16
CA ASN A 34 -19.15 9.43 -21.32
C ASN A 34 -18.14 8.52 -22.03
N ARG A 35 -17.36 7.75 -21.27
CA ARG A 35 -16.99 6.39 -21.69
C ARG A 35 -17.56 5.41 -20.68
N ARG A 36 -18.31 4.41 -21.15
CA ARG A 36 -18.70 3.26 -20.32
C ARG A 36 -17.41 2.48 -20.08
N VAL A 37 -16.66 2.87 -19.03
CA VAL A 37 -15.45 2.15 -18.62
C VAL A 37 -15.93 0.91 -17.91
N GLU A 38 -15.86 -0.23 -18.58
CA GLU A 38 -16.08 -1.53 -17.96
C GLU A 38 -14.85 -1.81 -17.11
N ILE A 39 -14.95 -1.56 -15.80
CA ILE A 39 -13.86 -1.80 -14.86
C ILE A 39 -13.90 -3.29 -14.53
N PRO A 40 -12.90 -4.10 -14.91
CA PRO A 40 -12.89 -5.52 -14.59
C PRO A 40 -12.89 -5.68 -13.07
N ILE A 41 -13.74 -6.57 -12.57
CA ILE A 41 -13.78 -6.89 -11.14
C ILE A 41 -12.44 -7.54 -10.78
N ARG A 42 -11.76 -6.97 -9.78
CA ARG A 42 -10.50 -7.48 -9.25
C ARG A 42 -10.69 -7.92 -7.81
N ILE A 43 -10.01 -8.98 -7.40
CA ILE A 43 -9.91 -9.36 -5.99
C ILE A 43 -8.74 -8.60 -5.39
N LEU A 44 -8.97 -7.97 -4.25
CA LEU A 44 -7.97 -7.30 -3.45
C LEU A 44 -7.57 -8.22 -2.29
N PHE A 45 -6.29 -8.54 -2.20
CA PHE A 45 -5.72 -9.28 -1.07
C PHE A 45 -4.96 -8.31 -0.18
N ASP A 46 -5.44 -8.10 1.05
CA ASP A 46 -4.69 -7.41 2.09
C ASP A 46 -3.60 -8.35 2.61
N VAL A 47 -2.33 -8.02 2.33
CA VAL A 47 -1.19 -8.85 2.75
C VAL A 47 -0.59 -8.39 4.08
N GLY A 48 -1.13 -7.37 4.74
CA GLY A 48 -0.64 -6.86 6.02
C GLY A 48 0.76 -6.23 5.94
N GLY A 49 0.95 -5.07 6.58
CA GLY A 49 2.22 -4.33 6.52
C GLY A 49 3.28 -4.70 7.58
N GLN A 50 2.90 -5.49 8.57
CA GLN A 50 3.74 -5.82 9.73
C GLN A 50 4.87 -6.79 9.36
N ARG A 51 6.04 -6.68 10.01
CA ARG A 51 7.23 -7.48 9.67
C ARG A 51 6.96 -8.99 9.76
N SER A 52 6.18 -9.42 10.74
CA SER A 52 5.74 -10.80 10.94
C SER A 52 4.88 -11.36 9.79
N GLU A 53 4.06 -10.51 9.17
CA GLU A 53 3.13 -10.88 8.10
C GLU A 53 3.81 -10.96 6.73
N ARG A 54 4.94 -10.28 6.53
CA ARG A 54 5.69 -10.24 5.26
C ARG A 54 6.17 -11.60 4.78
N LYS A 55 6.33 -12.60 5.66
CA LYS A 55 6.68 -13.98 5.25
C LYS A 55 5.56 -14.66 4.46
N LYS A 56 4.31 -14.22 4.62
CA LYS A 56 3.13 -14.81 3.96
C LYS A 56 2.93 -14.27 2.54
N TRP A 57 3.58 -13.15 2.23
CA TRP A 57 3.45 -12.43 0.98
C TRP A 57 3.75 -13.29 -0.26
N ILE A 58 4.70 -14.22 -0.16
CA ILE A 58 5.08 -15.13 -1.26
C ILE A 58 3.89 -15.90 -1.85
N HIS A 59 2.86 -16.20 -1.05
CA HIS A 59 1.68 -16.93 -1.51
C HIS A 59 0.65 -16.06 -2.22
N CYS A 60 0.73 -14.73 -2.08
CA CYS A 60 -0.24 -13.80 -2.66
C CYS A 60 0.23 -13.22 -4.00
N PHE A 61 1.49 -13.43 -4.37
CA PHE A 61 2.17 -12.67 -5.41
C PHE A 61 2.35 -13.35 -6.77
N GLU A 62 1.84 -14.57 -6.95
CA GLU A 62 1.66 -15.13 -8.29
C GLU A 62 0.62 -14.29 -9.07
N ASP A 63 0.73 -14.10 -10.38
CA ASP A 63 -0.30 -13.47 -11.25
C ASP A 63 -0.92 -12.13 -10.77
N VAL A 64 -0.17 -11.31 -10.02
CA VAL A 64 -0.66 -10.01 -9.57
C VAL A 64 -0.52 -8.99 -10.70
N THR A 65 -1.61 -8.25 -10.95
CA THR A 65 -1.64 -7.21 -11.99
C THR A 65 -1.17 -5.86 -11.51
N ALA A 66 -1.45 -5.55 -10.24
CA ALA A 66 -0.98 -4.33 -9.60
C ALA A 66 -0.84 -4.53 -8.10
N ILE A 67 0.10 -3.79 -7.51
CA ILE A 67 0.29 -3.64 -6.06
C ILE A 67 -0.13 -2.22 -5.70
N ILE A 68 -1.01 -2.09 -4.72
CA ILE A 68 -1.31 -0.81 -4.08
C ILE A 68 -0.50 -0.75 -2.80
N PHE A 69 0.41 0.22 -2.70
CA PHE A 69 1.24 0.45 -1.52
C PHE A 69 0.76 1.72 -0.82
N CYS A 70 0.22 1.58 0.39
CA CYS A 70 -0.29 2.71 1.17
C CYS A 70 0.76 3.16 2.19
N VAL A 71 1.13 4.43 2.24
CA VAL A 71 2.02 5.02 3.26
C VAL A 71 1.26 6.07 4.06
N ALA A 72 1.39 6.03 5.38
CA ALA A 72 0.84 7.07 6.24
C ALA A 72 1.82 8.24 6.37
N MET A 73 1.50 9.39 5.78
CA MET A 73 2.35 10.58 5.80
C MET A 73 2.59 11.10 7.23
N SER A 74 1.63 10.94 8.12
CA SER A 74 1.68 11.44 9.50
C SER A 74 2.62 10.66 10.43
N GLU A 75 3.32 9.63 9.95
CA GLU A 75 4.17 8.74 10.76
C GLU A 75 5.67 9.13 10.74
N TYR A 76 6.02 10.30 10.16
CA TYR A 76 7.41 10.77 10.01
C TYR A 76 8.15 11.01 11.34
N ASP A 77 7.46 11.30 12.42
CA ASP A 77 7.99 11.55 13.77
C ASP A 77 7.68 10.38 14.73
N GLN A 78 7.33 9.20 14.22
CA GLN A 78 6.99 8.02 15.02
C GLN A 78 8.00 6.90 14.81
N VAL A 79 8.12 6.04 15.82
CA VAL A 79 8.90 4.79 15.78
C VAL A 79 7.99 3.57 15.66
N LEU A 80 8.54 2.42 15.24
CA LEU A 80 7.77 1.19 15.12
C LEU A 80 7.28 0.72 16.51
N HIS A 81 6.12 0.07 16.54
CA HIS A 81 5.61 -0.51 17.78
C HIS A 81 6.44 -1.73 18.23
N GLU A 82 6.97 -2.48 17.25
CA GLU A 82 7.81 -3.66 17.48
C GLU A 82 9.29 -3.29 17.77
N ASP A 83 9.67 -2.03 17.53
CA ASP A 83 11.04 -1.53 17.63
C ASP A 83 11.04 0.00 17.81
N GLU A 84 11.30 0.45 19.05
CA GLU A 84 11.26 1.87 19.43
C GLU A 84 12.43 2.71 18.88
N THR A 85 13.35 2.09 18.13
CA THR A 85 14.50 2.81 17.53
C THR A 85 14.28 3.12 16.06
N THR A 86 13.51 2.31 15.35
CA THR A 86 13.30 2.47 13.90
C THR A 86 12.14 3.41 13.61
N ASN A 87 12.41 4.49 12.88
CA ASN A 87 11.38 5.41 12.40
C ASN A 87 10.42 4.74 11.38
N ARG A 88 9.12 4.97 11.52
CA ARG A 88 8.07 4.32 10.70
C ARG A 88 8.09 4.74 9.23
N MET A 89 8.42 5.99 8.94
CA MET A 89 8.49 6.49 7.57
C MET A 89 9.70 5.90 6.83
N HIS A 90 10.86 5.84 7.50
CA HIS A 90 12.03 5.13 6.96
C HIS A 90 11.78 3.65 6.71
N GLU A 91 11.12 2.95 7.64
CA GLU A 91 10.73 1.55 7.41
C GLU A 91 9.83 1.41 6.19
N SER A 92 8.89 2.34 6.01
CA SER A 92 7.97 2.34 4.87
C SER A 92 8.71 2.60 3.54
N LEU A 93 9.69 3.50 3.53
CA LEU A 93 10.56 3.75 2.37
C LEU A 93 11.41 2.53 2.03
N LYS A 94 12.06 1.90 3.03
CA LYS A 94 12.84 0.67 2.84
C LYS A 94 11.98 -0.46 2.26
N LEU A 95 10.76 -0.62 2.77
CA LEU A 95 9.82 -1.62 2.28
C LEU A 95 9.40 -1.32 0.84
N PHE A 96 9.06 -0.07 0.53
CA PHE A 96 8.70 0.34 -0.83
C PHE A 96 9.82 0.07 -1.84
N ASP A 97 11.05 0.43 -1.49
CA ASP A 97 12.23 0.16 -2.30
C ASP A 97 12.43 -1.34 -2.56
N SER A 98 12.25 -2.17 -1.52
CA SER A 98 12.33 -3.63 -1.66
C SER A 98 11.26 -4.22 -2.59
N ILE A 99 10.07 -3.61 -2.65
CA ILE A 99 9.00 -4.02 -3.57
C ILE A 99 9.35 -3.59 -4.99
N CYS A 100 9.74 -2.33 -5.19
CA CYS A 100 10.08 -1.80 -6.51
C CYS A 100 11.24 -2.56 -7.16
N ASN A 101 12.21 -3.00 -6.37
CA ASN A 101 13.39 -3.72 -6.85
C ASN A 101 13.23 -5.25 -6.87
N ASN A 102 12.06 -5.79 -6.52
CA ASN A 102 11.84 -7.23 -6.54
C ASN A 102 11.58 -7.73 -7.96
N LYS A 103 12.33 -8.74 -8.41
CA LYS A 103 12.18 -9.38 -9.73
C LYS A 103 10.79 -9.99 -9.95
N TRP A 104 10.07 -10.35 -8.89
CA TRP A 104 8.69 -10.84 -9.01
C TRP A 104 7.68 -9.75 -9.38
N PHE A 105 8.04 -8.46 -9.28
CA PHE A 105 7.16 -7.33 -9.58
C PHE A 105 7.62 -6.50 -10.76
N THR A 106 8.56 -6.99 -11.58
CA THR A 106 9.10 -6.25 -12.72
C THR A 106 8.02 -5.82 -13.71
N ASP A 107 7.02 -6.67 -13.96
CA ASP A 107 5.90 -6.38 -14.86
C ASP A 107 4.63 -5.90 -14.13
N THR A 108 4.71 -5.76 -12.80
CA THR A 108 3.56 -5.42 -11.95
C THR A 108 3.46 -3.91 -11.79
N SER A 109 2.27 -3.34 -12.05
CA SER A 109 2.04 -1.92 -11.82
C SER A 109 2.02 -1.60 -10.32
N ILE A 110 2.76 -0.60 -9.86
CA ILE A 110 2.76 -0.17 -8.46
C ILE A 110 2.03 1.17 -8.33
N ILE A 111 1.01 1.20 -7.48
CA ILE A 111 0.22 2.39 -7.16
C ILE A 111 0.57 2.82 -5.73
N LEU A 112 1.15 4.01 -5.57
CA LEU A 112 1.51 4.57 -4.27
C LEU A 112 0.38 5.48 -3.75
N PHE A 113 -0.16 5.17 -2.57
CA PHE A 113 -1.08 6.04 -1.86
C PHE A 113 -0.40 6.69 -0.66
N LEU A 114 -0.35 8.02 -0.67
CA LEU A 114 0.07 8.84 0.46
C LEU A 114 -1.17 9.19 1.30
N ASN A 115 -1.42 8.42 2.35
CA ASN A 115 -2.58 8.50 3.21
C ASN A 115 -2.31 9.36 4.47
N LYS A 116 -3.36 9.73 5.19
CA LYS A 116 -3.33 10.56 6.41
C LYS A 116 -2.73 11.96 6.17
N LYS A 117 -3.02 12.53 5.00
CA LYS A 117 -2.58 13.89 4.62
C LYS A 117 -3.11 14.94 5.61
N ASP A 118 -4.36 14.79 6.02
CA ASP A 118 -5.04 15.60 7.04
C ASP A 118 -4.22 15.66 8.35
N LEU A 119 -3.78 14.50 8.87
CA LEU A 119 -2.98 14.44 10.08
C LEU A 119 -1.56 14.97 9.87
N PHE A 120 -0.99 14.79 8.68
CA PHE A 120 0.32 15.34 8.33
C PHE A 120 0.29 16.88 8.32
N GLU A 121 -0.72 17.49 7.71
CA GLU A 121 -0.90 18.95 7.65
C GLU A 121 -0.98 19.59 9.04
N GLU A 122 -1.60 18.92 10.01
CA GLU A 122 -1.68 19.40 11.38
C GLU A 122 -0.37 19.19 12.17
N LYS A 123 0.35 18.10 11.90
CA LYS A 123 1.59 17.78 12.62
C LYS A 123 2.78 18.60 12.14
N ILE A 124 2.88 18.88 10.86
CA ILE A 124 4.03 19.61 10.29
C ILE A 124 4.14 21.03 10.87
N LYS A 125 3.03 21.60 11.36
CA LYS A 125 2.99 22.88 12.07
C LYS A 125 3.68 22.86 13.44
N LYS A 126 3.84 21.68 14.04
CA LYS A 126 4.33 21.48 15.42
C LYS A 126 5.66 20.73 15.47
N SER A 127 5.87 19.79 14.55
CA SER A 127 7.01 18.89 14.52
C SER A 127 7.66 18.96 13.14
N PRO A 128 8.89 19.46 13.01
CA PRO A 128 9.52 19.68 11.73
C PRO A 128 9.84 18.35 11.03
N LEU A 129 9.81 18.36 9.69
CA LEU A 129 10.13 17.16 8.91
C LEU A 129 11.61 16.73 9.06
N THR A 130 12.48 17.64 9.50
CA THR A 130 13.91 17.40 9.77
C THR A 130 14.17 16.32 10.80
N ILE A 131 13.19 15.97 11.64
CA ILE A 131 13.26 14.82 12.56
C ILE A 131 13.42 13.51 11.78
N CYS A 132 12.76 13.43 10.62
CA CYS A 132 12.85 12.28 9.73
C CYS A 132 13.90 12.48 8.63
N PHE A 133 13.93 13.66 8.00
CA PHE A 133 14.80 13.96 6.86
C PHE A 133 15.64 15.20 7.17
N PRO A 134 16.81 15.04 7.81
CA PRO A 134 17.67 16.17 8.19
C PRO A 134 18.04 17.09 7.01
N GLU A 135 18.01 16.57 5.79
CA GLU A 135 18.29 17.27 4.54
C GLU A 135 17.15 18.18 4.04
N TYR A 136 15.94 18.07 4.62
CA TYR A 136 14.77 18.84 4.20
C TYR A 136 14.80 20.26 4.78
N SER A 137 15.04 21.26 3.91
CA SER A 137 15.14 22.68 4.23
C SER A 137 13.83 23.45 4.05
#